data_AF-A0A4U9HX22-F1
#
_entry.id   AF-A0A4U9HX22-F1
#
_cell.length_a   1.000
_cell.length_b   1.000
_cell.length_c   1.000
_cell.angle_alpha   90.00
_cell.angle_beta   90.00
_cell.angle_gamma   90.00
#
_symmetry.space_group_name_H-M   'P 1'
#
loop_
_entity.id
_entity.type
_entity.pdbx_description
1 polymer ?
#
loop_
_entity_poly.entity_id
_entity_poly.type
_entity_poly.pdbx_seq_one_letter_code
_entity_poly.pdbx_strand_id
1 'polypeptide(L)'
;MSFFHANQREALNQSLAELNGQINVSFEFFPPRTSEMEETLWQSIDRLSSLKPKFLSVTYGANSGERDRTHGVIKGIKDRTGLEAAPHLTCIDASREQLSEIARDYWNNGIRHIVALRGDLPPDSGKPEMYAADLVALLKEVGDFDISVAAYPEVHPEAKSAQADLINLKRKIDAGASRAITSSSLTWKATCVFATAASPPALTLKSCRAFCRCPTSSSCSASPP
;
A
#
# COMPACT_ATOMS: atom_id res chain seq x y z
N MET A 1 3.90 -44.85 8.88
CA MET A 1 3.27 -43.63 8.34
C MET A 1 4.21 -42.46 8.62
N SER A 2 5.16 -42.29 7.72
CA SER A 2 6.54 -41.88 8.00
C SER A 2 6.78 -40.42 7.61
N PHE A 3 7.27 -39.60 8.56
CA PHE A 3 7.99 -38.31 8.43
C PHE A 3 7.56 -37.26 7.38
N PHE A 4 6.41 -37.40 6.71
CA PHE A 4 6.00 -36.52 5.61
C PHE A 4 5.98 -35.03 6.02
N HIS A 5 5.42 -34.71 7.19
CA HIS A 5 5.41 -33.36 7.71
C HIS A 5 6.81 -32.84 8.12
N ALA A 6 7.69 -33.71 8.62
CA ALA A 6 9.05 -33.33 8.99
C ALA A 6 9.87 -33.00 7.74
N ASN A 7 9.80 -33.85 6.71
CA ASN A 7 10.48 -33.64 5.44
C ASN A 7 9.96 -32.38 4.72
N GLN A 8 8.64 -32.12 4.76
CA GLN A 8 8.08 -30.88 4.20
C GLN A 8 8.57 -29.63 4.93
N ARG A 9 8.65 -29.67 6.27
CA ARG A 9 9.16 -28.55 7.06
C ARG A 9 10.63 -28.26 6.75
N GLU A 10 11.44 -29.30 6.61
CA GLU A 10 12.86 -29.16 6.31
C GLU A 10 13.08 -28.60 4.89
N ALA A 11 12.37 -29.12 3.90
CA ALA A 11 12.41 -28.61 2.53
C ALA A 11 11.99 -27.13 2.44
N LEU A 12 10.96 -26.72 3.18
CA LEU A 12 10.53 -25.32 3.24
C LEU A 12 11.59 -24.42 3.90
N ASN A 13 12.17 -24.86 5.02
CA ASN A 13 13.21 -24.09 5.71
C ASN A 13 14.47 -23.93 4.84
N GLN A 14 14.85 -24.99 4.14
CA GLN A 14 15.97 -24.94 3.21
C GLN A 14 15.69 -23.98 2.06
N SER A 15 14.51 -24.07 1.44
CA SER A 15 14.10 -23.13 0.39
C SER A 15 14.12 -21.67 0.87
N LEU A 16 13.67 -21.41 2.10
CA LEU A 16 13.71 -20.07 2.71
C LEU A 16 15.14 -19.56 2.93
N ALA A 17 16.05 -20.44 3.36
CA ALA A 17 17.47 -20.09 3.54
C ALA A 17 18.17 -19.78 2.21
N GLU A 18 17.78 -20.47 1.14
CA GLU A 18 18.32 -20.28 -0.20
C GLU A 18 17.87 -18.98 -0.87
N LEU A 19 16.77 -18.36 -0.42
CA LEU A 19 16.28 -17.05 -0.92
C LEU A 19 17.15 -15.85 -0.50
N ASN A 20 18.25 -16.06 0.22
CA ASN A 20 19.13 -15.03 0.78
C ASN A 20 19.37 -13.85 -0.20
N GLY A 21 18.85 -12.67 0.17
CA GLY A 21 19.01 -11.42 -0.58
C GLY A 21 18.09 -11.23 -1.79
N GLN A 22 17.23 -12.19 -2.12
CA GLN A 22 16.31 -12.10 -3.27
C GLN A 22 14.94 -11.52 -2.92
N ILE A 23 14.65 -11.31 -1.63
CA ILE A 23 13.37 -10.81 -1.14
C ILE A 23 13.45 -9.29 -0.96
N ASN A 24 12.63 -8.56 -1.71
CA ASN A 24 12.43 -7.13 -1.50
C ASN A 24 11.37 -6.91 -0.42
N VAL A 25 11.62 -5.97 0.49
CA VAL A 25 10.67 -5.57 1.53
C VAL A 25 10.35 -4.07 1.43
N SER A 26 9.15 -3.70 1.87
CA SER A 26 8.70 -2.32 2.05
C SER A 26 7.95 -2.22 3.37
N PHE A 27 7.98 -1.07 4.03
CA PHE A 27 7.28 -0.86 5.30
C PHE A 27 6.32 0.32 5.18
N GLU A 28 5.15 0.19 5.80
CA GLU A 28 4.13 1.22 5.86
C GLU A 28 4.06 1.80 7.28
N PHE A 29 3.99 3.13 7.36
CA PHE A 29 3.90 3.88 8.61
C PHE A 29 2.68 4.80 8.61
N PHE A 30 2.19 5.11 9.80
CA PHE A 30 1.12 6.08 10.00
C PHE A 30 1.71 7.40 10.52
N PRO A 31 1.16 8.57 10.12
CA PRO A 31 1.60 9.84 10.65
C PRO A 31 1.33 9.89 12.17
N PRO A 32 2.30 10.34 12.98
CA PRO A 32 2.16 10.32 14.43
C PRO A 32 1.11 11.36 14.88
N ARG A 33 0.36 11.01 15.93
CA ARG A 33 -0.64 11.89 16.53
C ARG A 33 -0.20 12.52 17.85
N THR A 34 0.81 11.94 18.49
CA THR A 34 1.41 12.42 19.74
C THR A 34 2.94 12.41 19.64
N SER A 35 3.60 13.13 20.54
CA SER A 35 5.07 13.17 20.64
C SER A 35 5.69 11.79 20.89
N GLU A 36 5.04 10.95 21.70
CA GLU A 36 5.54 9.59 21.99
C GLU A 36 5.46 8.69 20.75
N MET A 37 4.39 8.83 19.95
CA MET A 37 4.27 8.13 18.67
C MET A 37 5.32 8.59 17.66
N GLU A 38 5.65 9.88 17.67
CA GLU A 38 6.69 10.44 16.80
C GLU A 38 8.06 9.87 17.14
N GLU A 39 8.42 9.81 18.43
CA GLU A 39 9.68 9.19 18.85
C GLU A 39 9.73 7.71 18.44
N THR A 40 8.65 6.97 18.67
CA THR A 40 8.53 5.55 18.29
C THR A 40 8.65 5.35 16.77
N LEU A 41 8.05 6.25 15.99
CA LEU A 41 8.13 6.24 14.53
C LEU A 41 9.58 6.39 14.06
N TRP A 42 10.30 7.39 14.57
CA TRP A 42 11.69 7.63 14.17
C TRP A 42 12.63 6.50 14.60
N GLN A 43 12.47 5.96 15.81
CA GLN A 43 13.22 4.78 16.25
C GLN A 43 12.95 3.56 15.34
N SER A 44 11.70 3.38 14.91
CA SER A 44 11.31 2.29 14.02
C SER A 44 11.90 2.47 12.61
N ILE A 45 11.87 3.70 12.08
CA ILE A 45 12.47 4.03 10.78
C ILE A 45 13.97 3.75 10.80
N ASP A 46 14.69 4.22 11.83
CA ASP A 46 16.14 3.98 11.94
C ASP A 46 16.46 2.48 11.95
N ARG A 47 15.73 1.72 12.76
CA ARG A 47 15.89 0.26 12.84
C ARG A 47 15.63 -0.43 11.50
N LEU A 48 14.51 -0.10 10.85
CA LEU A 48 14.08 -0.77 9.62
C LEU A 48 14.86 -0.31 8.38
N SER A 49 15.43 0.89 8.40
CA SER A 49 16.28 1.41 7.32
C SER A 49 17.53 0.55 7.10
N SER A 50 18.06 -0.06 8.16
CA SER A 50 19.21 -0.98 8.08
C SER A 50 18.96 -2.21 7.20
N LEU A 51 17.69 -2.58 7.01
CA LEU A 51 17.27 -3.70 6.16
C LEU A 51 17.23 -3.32 4.66
N LYS A 52 17.55 -2.08 4.31
CA LYS A 52 17.53 -1.55 2.94
C LYS A 52 16.22 -1.86 2.21
N PRO A 53 15.06 -1.44 2.77
CA PRO A 53 13.78 -1.64 2.11
C PRO A 53 13.77 -0.94 0.75
N LYS A 54 12.98 -1.47 -0.17
CA LYS A 54 12.85 -0.90 -1.51
C LYS A 54 12.21 0.49 -1.48
N PHE A 55 11.20 0.66 -0.63
CA PHE A 55 10.58 1.95 -0.33
C PHE A 55 9.91 1.87 1.04
N LEU A 56 9.65 3.04 1.62
CA LEU A 56 8.79 3.23 2.77
C LEU A 56 7.52 3.94 2.31
N SER A 57 6.35 3.55 2.82
CA SER A 57 5.11 4.28 2.58
C SER A 57 4.60 4.93 3.85
N VAL A 58 3.96 6.09 3.70
CA VAL A 58 3.30 6.79 4.81
C VAL A 58 1.83 6.98 4.46
N THR A 59 0.95 6.50 5.32
CA THR A 59 -0.49 6.59 5.10
C THR A 59 -0.97 8.03 5.14
N TYR A 60 -2.05 8.28 4.43
CA TYR A 60 -2.70 9.58 4.35
C TYR A 60 -4.00 9.51 5.13
N GLY A 61 -4.17 10.45 6.05
CA GLY A 61 -5.41 10.62 6.76
C GLY A 61 -6.35 11.54 5.99
N ALA A 62 -7.61 11.13 5.82
CA ALA A 62 -8.63 11.88 5.06
C ALA A 62 -9.01 13.25 5.66
N ASN A 63 -8.39 13.64 6.78
CA ASN A 63 -8.58 14.94 7.42
C ASN A 63 -7.42 15.87 7.07
N SER A 64 -7.72 17.12 6.71
CA SER A 64 -6.74 18.12 6.25
C SER A 64 -5.51 18.31 7.16
N GLY A 65 -5.66 18.16 8.49
CA GLY A 65 -4.54 18.23 9.45
C GLY A 65 -3.57 17.04 9.41
N GLU A 66 -3.96 15.91 8.82
CA GLU A 66 -3.12 14.70 8.68
C GLU A 66 -2.30 14.72 7.36
N ARG A 67 -2.72 15.52 6.37
CA ARG A 67 -1.99 15.74 5.11
C ARG A 67 -0.61 16.37 5.34
N ASP A 68 -0.57 17.48 6.07
CA ASP A 68 0.70 18.20 6.33
C ASP A 68 1.68 17.33 7.13
N ARG A 69 1.14 16.50 8.04
CA ARG A 69 1.94 15.52 8.79
C ARG A 69 2.53 14.45 7.89
N THR A 70 1.73 13.93 6.96
CA THR A 70 2.21 12.94 5.96
C THR A 70 3.36 13.52 5.15
N HIS A 71 3.22 14.76 4.67
CA HIS A 71 4.29 15.43 3.92
C HIS A 71 5.55 15.64 4.77
N GLY A 72 5.41 16.09 6.01
CA GLY A 72 6.52 16.27 6.95
C GLY A 72 7.29 14.98 7.23
N VAL A 73 6.58 13.87 7.46
CA VAL A 73 7.19 12.54 7.69
C VAL A 73 7.92 12.06 6.45
N ILE A 74 7.33 12.17 5.26
CA ILE A 74 7.95 11.77 3.99
C ILE A 74 9.25 12.53 3.75
N LYS A 75 9.23 13.85 3.95
CA LYS A 75 10.44 14.68 3.82
C LYS A 75 11.50 14.28 4.84
N GLY A 76 11.12 14.10 6.11
CA GLY A 76 12.05 13.69 7.17
C GLY A 76 12.67 12.30 6.93
N ILE A 77 11.90 11.34 6.39
CA ILE A 77 12.42 10.03 5.99
C ILE A 77 13.48 10.19 4.90
N LYS A 78 13.17 10.96 3.85
CA LYS A 78 14.08 11.19 2.72
C LYS A 78 15.38 11.88 3.18
N ASP A 79 15.26 12.92 4.01
CA ASP A 79 16.40 13.69 4.50
C ASP A 79 17.28 12.88 5.48
N ARG A 80 16.66 12.03 6.33
CA ARG A 80 17.35 11.24 7.36
C ARG A 80 17.99 9.96 6.82
N THR A 81 17.30 9.27 5.92
CA THR A 81 17.68 7.90 5.49
C THR A 81 18.15 7.83 4.04
N GLY A 82 17.81 8.81 3.20
CA GLY A 82 18.01 8.76 1.75
C GLY A 82 17.16 7.71 1.04
N LEU A 83 16.27 7.01 1.75
CA LEU A 83 15.39 5.99 1.17
C LEU A 83 14.24 6.62 0.40
N GLU A 84 13.73 5.85 -0.56
CA GLU A 84 12.52 6.21 -1.29
C GLU A 84 11.31 6.17 -0.34
N ALA A 85 10.59 7.28 -0.28
CA ALA A 85 9.42 7.46 0.56
C ALA A 85 8.21 7.82 -0.31
N ALA A 86 7.16 7.01 -0.21
CA ALA A 86 5.95 7.10 -1.00
C ALA A 86 4.74 7.54 -0.15
N PRO A 87 4.21 8.75 -0.33
CA PRO A 87 2.98 9.15 0.33
C PRO A 87 1.81 8.34 -0.23
N HIS A 88 0.87 8.00 0.65
CA HIS A 88 -0.47 7.66 0.22
C HIS A 88 -1.19 8.94 -0.20
N LEU A 89 -2.09 8.83 -1.17
CA LEU A 89 -2.92 9.94 -1.61
C LEU A 89 -4.33 9.41 -1.88
N THR A 90 -5.33 10.05 -1.28
CA THR A 90 -6.75 9.75 -1.45
C THR A 90 -7.44 10.79 -2.32
N CYS A 91 -8.54 10.41 -2.98
CA CYS A 91 -9.30 11.31 -3.86
C CYS A 91 -10.67 11.74 -3.29
N ILE A 92 -11.10 11.19 -2.15
CA ILE A 92 -12.42 11.53 -1.57
C ILE A 92 -12.45 12.92 -0.93
N ASP A 93 -11.32 13.41 -0.42
CA ASP A 93 -11.21 14.62 0.39
C ASP A 93 -10.65 15.83 -0.36
N ALA A 94 -10.40 15.71 -1.66
CA ALA A 94 -9.77 16.76 -2.48
C ALA A 94 -10.36 16.84 -3.89
N SER A 95 -10.46 18.07 -4.42
CA SER A 95 -10.86 18.28 -5.81
C SER A 95 -9.78 17.84 -6.79
N ARG A 96 -10.14 17.65 -8.06
CA ARG A 96 -9.19 17.31 -9.12
C ARG A 96 -8.03 18.32 -9.21
N GLU A 97 -8.34 19.60 -9.06
CA GLU A 97 -7.37 20.70 -9.11
C GLU A 97 -6.40 20.61 -7.92
N GLN A 98 -6.93 20.41 -6.72
CA GLN A 98 -6.13 20.25 -5.50
C GLN A 98 -5.21 19.02 -5.60
N LEU A 99 -5.71 17.89 -6.10
CA LEU A 99 -4.90 16.69 -6.33
C LEU A 99 -3.78 16.93 -7.35
N SER A 100 -4.07 17.72 -8.40
CA SER A 100 -3.09 18.08 -9.41
C SER A 100 -1.99 18.98 -8.84
N GLU A 101 -2.35 19.93 -7.97
CA GLU A 101 -1.40 20.77 -7.24
C GLU A 101 -0.51 19.94 -6.29
N ILE A 102 -1.13 19.06 -5.49
CA ILE A 102 -0.41 18.12 -4.61
C ILE A 102 0.59 17.28 -5.40
N ALA A 103 0.15 16.71 -6.51
CA ALA A 103 1.00 15.88 -7.35
C ALA A 103 2.18 16.69 -7.91
N ARG A 104 1.95 17.92 -8.39
CA ARG A 104 3.03 18.80 -8.87
C ARG A 104 4.01 19.13 -7.75
N ASP A 105 3.53 19.39 -6.55
CA ASP A 105 4.39 19.67 -5.39
C ASP A 105 5.23 18.46 -5.01
N TYR A 106 4.64 17.26 -4.97
CA TYR A 106 5.41 16.04 -4.76
C TYR A 106 6.46 15.83 -5.86
N TRP A 107 6.08 16.07 -7.11
CA TRP A 107 7.01 15.97 -8.24
C TRP A 107 8.17 16.98 -8.11
N ASN A 108 7.89 18.22 -7.75
CA ASN A 108 8.92 19.25 -7.60
C ASN A 108 9.86 18.98 -6.42
N ASN A 109 9.35 18.34 -5.35
CA ASN A 109 10.15 17.90 -4.20
C ASN A 109 10.88 16.56 -4.43
N GLY A 110 10.83 16.02 -5.65
CA GLY A 110 11.52 14.80 -6.04
C GLY A 110 10.93 13.54 -5.40
N ILE A 111 9.64 13.56 -5.05
CA ILE A 111 8.87 12.37 -4.71
C ILE A 111 8.32 11.83 -6.03
N ARG A 112 8.73 10.61 -6.38
CA ARG A 112 8.45 9.96 -7.67
C ARG A 112 7.54 8.75 -7.54
N HIS A 113 7.27 8.29 -6.32
CA HIS A 113 6.41 7.14 -6.04
C HIS A 113 5.24 7.56 -5.16
N ILE A 114 4.01 7.24 -5.59
CA ILE A 114 2.77 7.51 -4.85
C ILE A 114 1.97 6.22 -4.69
N VAL A 115 1.33 6.06 -3.54
CA VAL A 115 0.30 5.03 -3.34
C VAL A 115 -1.08 5.67 -3.56
N ALA A 116 -1.65 5.44 -4.74
CA ALA A 116 -2.92 6.03 -5.15
C ALA A 116 -4.11 5.20 -4.63
N LEU A 117 -4.92 5.83 -3.80
CA LEU A 117 -6.08 5.22 -3.14
C LEU A 117 -7.32 6.06 -3.40
N ARG A 118 -8.49 5.44 -3.30
CA ARG A 118 -9.74 6.21 -3.26
C ARG A 118 -9.87 6.92 -1.91
N GLY A 119 -9.63 6.18 -0.83
CA GLY A 119 -9.98 6.55 0.53
C GLY A 119 -11.27 5.87 0.97
N ASP A 120 -11.58 6.01 2.25
CA ASP A 120 -12.82 5.55 2.85
C ASP A 120 -13.89 6.63 2.78
N LEU A 121 -15.11 6.22 2.45
CA LEU A 121 -16.25 7.13 2.35
C LEU A 121 -16.74 7.50 3.77
N PRO A 122 -16.96 8.79 4.07
CA PRO A 122 -17.60 9.18 5.32
C PRO A 122 -18.98 8.51 5.44
N PRO A 123 -19.44 8.20 6.67
CA PRO A 123 -20.81 7.76 6.87
C PRO A 123 -21.77 8.82 6.30
N ASP A 124 -22.79 8.36 5.56
CA ASP A 124 -23.80 9.17 4.86
C ASP A 124 -23.33 9.97 3.63
N SER A 125 -22.13 9.71 3.11
CA SER A 125 -21.71 10.27 1.82
C SER A 125 -22.39 9.58 0.63
N GLY A 126 -22.70 10.36 -0.41
CA GLY A 126 -23.31 9.88 -1.64
C GLY A 126 -22.36 9.04 -2.50
N LYS A 127 -22.69 8.88 -3.79
CA LYS A 127 -21.77 8.21 -4.72
C LYS A 127 -20.45 9.00 -4.81
N PRO A 128 -19.29 8.34 -4.76
CA PRO A 128 -18.01 9.01 -4.93
C PRO A 128 -17.94 9.63 -6.32
N GLU A 129 -17.46 10.87 -6.39
CA GLU A 129 -17.22 11.58 -7.65
C GLU A 129 -15.99 11.03 -8.39
N MET A 130 -15.00 10.52 -7.65
CA MET A 130 -13.74 10.02 -8.17
C MET A 130 -13.39 8.66 -7.58
N TYR A 131 -12.86 7.76 -8.42
CA TYR A 131 -12.30 6.48 -8.01
C TYR A 131 -10.77 6.49 -8.12
N ALA A 132 -10.13 5.50 -7.49
CA ALA A 132 -8.68 5.37 -7.52
C ALA A 132 -8.10 5.31 -8.96
N ALA A 133 -8.81 4.75 -9.94
CA ALA A 133 -8.34 4.73 -11.33
C ALA A 133 -8.25 6.13 -11.95
N ASP A 134 -9.18 7.03 -11.61
CA ASP A 134 -9.18 8.42 -12.06
C ASP A 134 -8.00 9.18 -11.44
N LEU A 135 -7.69 8.91 -10.17
CA LEU A 135 -6.50 9.45 -9.50
C LEU A 135 -5.22 8.96 -10.17
N VAL A 136 -5.11 7.67 -10.54
CA VAL A 136 -3.94 7.16 -11.27
C VAL A 136 -3.75 7.91 -12.59
N ALA A 137 -4.83 8.09 -13.36
CA ALA A 137 -4.77 8.81 -14.63
C ALA A 137 -4.32 10.27 -14.42
N LEU A 138 -4.88 10.96 -13.43
CA LEU A 138 -4.49 12.32 -13.06
C LEU A 138 -3.01 12.42 -12.68
N LEU A 139 -2.52 11.50 -11.86
CA LEU A 139 -1.10 11.49 -11.48
C LEU A 139 -0.20 11.32 -12.70
N LYS A 140 -0.57 10.42 -13.63
CA LYS A 140 0.16 10.23 -14.89
C LYS A 140 0.10 11.42 -15.84
N GLU A 141 -0.95 12.24 -15.81
CA GLU A 141 -1.01 13.52 -16.54
C GLU A 141 0.00 14.55 -15.98
N VAL A 142 0.25 14.52 -14.66
CA VAL A 142 1.14 15.47 -13.99
C VAL A 142 2.62 15.09 -14.14
N GLY A 143 2.95 13.81 -14.04
CA GLY A 143 4.31 13.32 -14.15
C GLY A 143 4.40 11.80 -14.25
N ASP A 144 5.57 11.29 -14.65
CA ASP A 144 5.79 9.85 -14.75
C ASP A 144 6.08 9.21 -13.38
N PHE A 145 5.06 9.18 -12.52
CA PHE A 145 5.16 8.57 -11.19
C PHE A 145 5.24 7.04 -11.26
N ASP A 146 5.98 6.41 -10.36
CA ASP A 146 5.74 5.03 -9.95
C ASP A 146 4.45 5.02 -9.11
N ILE A 147 3.46 4.20 -9.47
CA ILE A 147 2.14 4.25 -8.82
C ILE A 147 1.78 2.87 -8.28
N SER A 148 1.67 2.77 -6.95
CA SER A 148 1.09 1.61 -6.27
C SER A 148 -0.41 1.82 -6.07
N VAL A 149 -1.20 0.77 -6.25
CA VAL A 149 -2.64 0.78 -5.94
C VAL A 149 -3.04 -0.36 -5.00
N ALA A 150 -4.16 -0.22 -4.30
CA ALA A 150 -4.68 -1.29 -3.47
C ALA A 150 -5.25 -2.46 -4.31
N ALA A 151 -5.13 -3.68 -3.81
CA ALA A 151 -5.76 -4.88 -4.33
C ALA A 151 -6.44 -5.66 -3.19
N TYR A 152 -7.58 -6.31 -3.47
CA TYR A 152 -8.37 -6.97 -2.43
C TYR A 152 -8.54 -8.46 -2.76
N PRO A 153 -7.69 -9.35 -2.18
CA PRO A 153 -7.82 -10.78 -2.38
C PRO A 153 -9.16 -11.36 -1.95
N GLU A 154 -9.83 -10.72 -0.98
CA GLU A 154 -11.12 -11.12 -0.43
C GLU A 154 -12.27 -10.22 -0.91
N VAL A 155 -12.06 -9.50 -2.02
CA VAL A 155 -13.01 -8.56 -2.64
C VAL A 155 -13.22 -7.30 -1.79
N HIS A 156 -13.20 -6.13 -2.43
CA HIS A 156 -13.55 -4.88 -1.74
C HIS A 156 -14.98 -4.93 -1.19
N PRO A 157 -15.26 -4.48 0.06
CA PRO A 157 -16.61 -4.56 0.66
C PRO A 157 -17.72 -3.91 -0.16
N GLU A 158 -17.42 -2.82 -0.88
CA GLU A 158 -18.37 -2.11 -1.74
C GLU A 158 -18.45 -2.66 -3.18
N ALA A 159 -17.66 -3.68 -3.53
CA ALA A 159 -17.69 -4.23 -4.88
C ALA A 159 -18.92 -5.12 -5.09
N LYS A 160 -19.53 -5.00 -6.27
CA LYS A 160 -20.73 -5.78 -6.65
C LYS A 160 -20.46 -7.28 -6.77
N SER A 161 -19.22 -7.65 -7.10
CA SER A 161 -18.75 -9.03 -7.20
C SER A 161 -17.23 -9.09 -7.24
N ALA A 162 -16.66 -10.29 -7.06
CA ALA A 162 -15.24 -10.54 -7.23
C ALA A 162 -14.74 -10.18 -8.65
N GLN A 163 -15.53 -10.47 -9.70
CA GLN A 163 -15.17 -10.09 -11.06
C GLN A 163 -15.15 -8.57 -11.24
N ALA A 164 -16.13 -7.86 -10.66
CA ALA A 164 -16.17 -6.40 -10.75
C ALA A 164 -14.94 -5.75 -10.10
N ASP A 165 -14.48 -6.29 -8.96
CA ASP A 165 -13.29 -5.79 -8.26
C ASP A 165 -11.99 -6.07 -9.03
N LEU A 166 -11.87 -7.26 -9.66
CA LEU A 166 -10.75 -7.57 -10.55
C LEU A 166 -10.73 -6.68 -11.81
N ILE A 167 -11.90 -6.40 -12.41
CA ILE A 167 -12.01 -5.45 -13.53
C ILE A 167 -11.59 -4.05 -13.06
N ASN A 168 -11.97 -3.64 -11.86
CA ASN A 168 -11.55 -2.36 -11.29
C ASN A 168 -10.04 -2.31 -11.03
N LEU A 169 -9.42 -3.40 -10.57
CA LEU A 169 -7.96 -3.50 -10.49
C LEU A 169 -7.32 -3.34 -11.88
N LYS A 170 -7.84 -4.04 -12.89
CA LYS A 170 -7.36 -3.90 -14.26
C LYS A 170 -7.45 -2.45 -14.76
N ARG A 171 -8.56 -1.75 -14.50
CA ARG A 171 -8.70 -0.32 -14.85
C ARG A 171 -7.62 0.55 -14.24
N LYS A 172 -7.26 0.33 -12.97
CA LYS A 172 -6.17 1.07 -12.31
C LYS A 172 -4.81 0.82 -12.97
N ILE A 173 -4.58 -0.41 -13.44
CA ILE A 173 -3.34 -0.80 -14.11
C ILE A 173 -3.28 -0.23 -15.52
N ASP A 174 -4.37 -0.34 -16.27
CA ASP A 174 -4.51 0.24 -17.61
C ASP A 174 -4.38 1.79 -17.56
N ALA A 175 -4.77 2.43 -16.46
CA ALA A 175 -4.57 3.86 -16.22
C ALA A 175 -3.10 4.25 -15.93
N GLY A 176 -2.22 3.28 -15.67
CA GLY A 176 -0.78 3.50 -15.47
C GLY A 176 -0.22 3.07 -14.12
N ALA A 177 -0.96 2.30 -13.30
CA ALA A 177 -0.42 1.73 -12.08
C ALA A 177 0.62 0.63 -12.38
N SER A 178 1.78 0.71 -11.72
CA SER A 178 2.91 -0.20 -11.90
C SER A 178 2.95 -1.33 -10.88
N ARG A 179 2.23 -1.18 -9.77
CA ARG A 179 2.25 -2.11 -8.63
C ARG A 179 0.88 -2.18 -7.96
N ALA A 180 0.55 -3.37 -7.42
CA ALA A 180 -0.58 -3.51 -6.51
C ALA A 180 -0.11 -4.07 -5.18
N ILE A 181 -0.61 -3.47 -4.11
CA ILE A 181 -0.38 -3.88 -2.73
C ILE A 181 -1.69 -4.47 -2.23
N THR A 182 -1.67 -5.73 -1.83
CA THR A 182 -2.89 -6.39 -1.33
C THR A 182 -3.25 -5.86 0.05
N SER A 183 -4.54 -5.72 0.35
CA SER A 183 -5.00 -5.63 1.73
C SER A 183 -4.49 -6.82 2.56
N SER A 184 -4.30 -6.62 3.87
CA SER A 184 -4.07 -7.73 4.78
C SER A 184 -5.25 -8.71 4.68
N SER A 185 -4.95 -9.96 4.35
CA SER A 185 -5.94 -11.03 4.25
C SER A 185 -5.73 -12.03 5.37
N LEU A 186 -6.83 -12.57 5.91
CA LEU A 186 -6.80 -13.56 6.98
C LEU A 186 -6.28 -14.92 6.49
N THR A 187 -6.26 -15.19 5.18
CA THR A 187 -5.85 -16.49 4.64
C THR A 187 -4.84 -16.38 3.50
N TRP A 188 -3.81 -17.24 3.54
CA TRP A 188 -2.83 -17.35 2.45
C TRP A 188 -3.43 -17.86 1.15
N LYS A 189 -4.48 -18.68 1.24
CA LYS A 189 -5.20 -19.21 0.08
C LYS A 189 -5.84 -18.09 -0.73
N ALA A 190 -6.52 -17.14 -0.08
CA ALA A 190 -7.14 -16.02 -0.78
C ALA A 190 -6.11 -15.21 -1.56
N THR A 191 -4.94 -14.93 -0.97
CA THR A 191 -3.87 -14.21 -1.66
C THR A 191 -3.29 -14.98 -2.86
N CYS A 192 -3.05 -16.30 -2.73
CA CYS A 192 -2.51 -17.10 -3.83
C CYS A 192 -3.51 -17.28 -4.98
N VAL A 193 -4.80 -17.49 -4.67
CA VAL A 193 -5.86 -17.59 -5.68
C VAL A 193 -6.01 -16.26 -6.42
N PHE A 194 -6.02 -15.15 -5.68
CA PHE A 194 -6.06 -13.82 -6.26
C PHE A 194 -4.85 -13.54 -7.16
N ALA A 195 -3.64 -13.86 -6.70
CA ALA A 195 -2.43 -13.69 -7.51
C ALA A 195 -2.52 -14.50 -8.82
N THR A 196 -3.07 -15.72 -8.78
CA THR A 196 -3.30 -16.53 -9.97
C THR A 196 -4.35 -15.91 -10.90
N ALA A 197 -5.46 -15.43 -10.35
CA ALA A 197 -6.52 -14.76 -11.11
C ALA A 197 -6.07 -13.40 -11.69
N ALA A 198 -5.11 -12.74 -11.05
CA ALA A 198 -4.48 -11.50 -11.49
C ALA A 198 -3.23 -11.72 -12.35
N SER A 199 -2.86 -12.97 -12.65
CA SER A 199 -1.74 -13.36 -13.51
C SER A 199 -2.06 -13.72 -14.98
N PRO A 200 -3.26 -13.52 -15.58
CA PRO A 200 -3.43 -13.72 -17.02
C PRO A 200 -2.57 -12.70 -17.80
N PRO A 201 -2.24 -12.94 -19.09
CA PRO A 201 -1.27 -12.16 -19.87
C PRO A 201 -1.58 -10.64 -20.01
N ALA A 202 -2.72 -10.17 -19.52
CA ALA A 202 -3.15 -8.77 -19.54
C ALA A 202 -2.76 -7.97 -18.28
N LEU A 203 -2.11 -8.57 -17.27
CA LEU A 203 -1.78 -7.94 -16.00
C LEU A 203 -0.29 -8.18 -15.65
N THR A 204 0.61 -7.41 -16.27
CA THR A 204 2.07 -7.48 -16.04
C THR A 204 2.46 -6.68 -14.78
N LEU A 205 1.88 -7.03 -13.63
CA LEU A 205 2.03 -6.25 -12.40
C LEU A 205 2.91 -6.95 -11.38
N LYS A 206 3.73 -6.18 -10.67
CA LYS A 206 4.38 -6.67 -9.44
C LYS A 206 3.32 -6.69 -8.33
N SER A 207 2.88 -7.89 -7.93
CA SER A 207 2.01 -8.07 -6.77
C SER A 207 2.86 -8.07 -5.50
N CYS A 208 2.61 -7.11 -4.60
CA CYS A 208 3.22 -7.06 -3.27
C CYS A 208 2.18 -7.50 -2.25
N ARG A 209 2.54 -8.51 -1.45
CA ARG A 209 1.68 -9.01 -0.37
C ARG A 209 1.93 -8.21 0.90
N ALA A 210 0.90 -7.58 1.44
CA ALA A 210 0.96 -6.97 2.76
C ALA A 210 0.88 -8.02 3.87
N PHE A 211 1.67 -7.83 4.91
CA PHE A 211 1.62 -8.61 6.15
C PHE A 211 1.34 -7.66 7.31
N CYS A 212 0.22 -7.88 8.01
CA CYS A 212 -0.04 -7.20 9.27
C CYS A 212 0.34 -8.15 10.41
N ARG A 213 1.35 -7.78 11.20
CA ARG A 213 1.72 -8.57 12.38
C ARG A 213 0.75 -8.26 13.50
N CYS A 214 -0.13 -9.19 13.83
CA CYS A 214 -1.00 -9.05 14.98
C CYS A 214 -0.15 -9.11 16.27
N PRO A 215 -0.26 -8.13 17.19
CA PRO A 215 0.23 -8.31 18.55
C PRO A 215 -0.55 -9.47 19.17
N THR A 216 0.14 -10.35 19.90
CA THR A 216 -0.41 -11.58 20.46
C THR A 216 -1.63 -11.34 21.37
N SER A 217 -2.71 -12.07 21.08
CA SER A 217 -3.87 -12.45 21.92
C SER A 217 -4.49 -11.38 22.84
N SER A 218 -5.55 -10.70 22.37
CA SER A 218 -6.81 -10.45 23.15
C SER A 218 -7.75 -9.36 22.58
N SER A 219 -7.39 -8.60 21.55
CA SER A 219 -8.23 -7.49 21.06
C SER A 219 -8.52 -7.56 19.55
N CYS A 220 -9.06 -8.69 19.09
CA CYS A 220 -9.71 -8.76 17.78
C CYS A 220 -11.14 -8.22 17.88
N SER A 221 -11.27 -6.90 17.90
CA SER A 221 -12.47 -6.20 17.42
C SER A 221 -12.00 -5.02 16.58
N ALA A 222 -11.60 -5.32 15.34
CA ALA A 222 -11.54 -4.31 14.30
C ALA A 222 -12.98 -3.99 13.91
N SER A 223 -13.62 -3.11 14.70
CA SER A 223 -14.75 -2.33 14.22
C SER A 223 -14.15 -1.19 13.39
N PRO A 224 -14.42 -1.10 12.08
CA PRO A 224 -14.15 0.14 11.36
C PRO A 224 -15.11 1.22 11.90
N PRO A 225 -14.68 2.50 11.98
CA PRO A 225 -15.60 3.61 12.21
C PRO A 225 -16.66 3.70 11.11
#